data_AF-A0A416F3H1-F1
#
_entry.id   AF-A0A416F3H1-F1
#
_cell.length_a   1.000
_cell.length_b   1.000
_cell.length_c   1.000
_cell.angle_alpha   90.00
_cell.angle_beta   90.00
_cell.angle_gamma   90.00
#
_symmetry.space_group_name_H-M   'P 1'
#
loop_
_entity.id
_entity.type
_entity.pdbx_description
1 polymer ?
#
loop_
_entity_poly.entity_id
_entity_poly.type
_entity_poly.pdbx_seq_one_letter_code
_entity_poly.pdbx_strand_id
1 'polypeptide(L)'
;MSRLEITSPNQAQLMIEELYKDLERRIESSPPGLCPVDMTRAFVEMCHTHTCGKCVPCRVGLWQLKNLLTDVMNGEATMETLKLMEELSQSIMNGADCAIGYEAAHTVYRSLKECREDYEEHVHQGRCTCNYTQPVPCVSLCPAHVDIPGYVSLVREGRYADAIRLIRKDNPFPTTCGFICEHPCEARCRRNIIDDAVNIRGLKRFAADYAGKVPPPACAASTGKKIAIIGGGPGGLSAAYYLQLMGHQTTVFEMLPKLGGMLRYGIPNYRLPKERLDDDINAILETGVKVEYGKRIGTDITIQELRKEYDAVLITIGASTDKKLGIEGESAEGVISAVRFLRDVGKNLNPDLSGQEVAVIGGGNVSMDAVRTAKRLGAKKVSILYRRRVADMTALPGEIEGAVAEGIEVKTLMAPARIDVDENNHVRGVYVTPQMISKIKGGRASVHATGEPDIFVPCQTLIVAIGQDIEFQHFEEAGLPVNRGKIQTERYGGFDNMPGVFAGGDCASGPASVIKAIAAAKVVAANIDEYLGFRHTISCDVVLPEPDLRDRIPCGRVNMTEREACERVCDFEGVENCMTEAEARQEASRCLGCDHFGYGIFKGGRENRW
;
A
#
# COMPACT_ATOMS: atom_id res chain seq x y z
N MET A 1 -41.50 -43.73 1.98
CA MET A 1 -40.17 -43.10 2.02
C MET A 1 -39.83 -42.69 0.60
N SER A 2 -39.80 -41.39 0.29
CA SER A 2 -39.30 -40.92 -1.02
C SER A 2 -37.84 -41.35 -1.14
N ARG A 3 -37.43 -41.87 -2.31
CA ARG A 3 -36.02 -42.15 -2.59
C ARG A 3 -35.25 -40.83 -2.45
N LEU A 4 -34.14 -40.87 -1.74
CA LEU A 4 -33.21 -39.75 -1.71
C LEU A 4 -32.49 -39.73 -3.07
N GLU A 5 -32.53 -38.59 -3.75
CA GLU A 5 -31.85 -38.37 -5.03
C GLU A 5 -30.58 -37.55 -4.81
N ILE A 6 -29.51 -37.89 -5.55
CA ILE A 6 -28.34 -37.04 -5.66
C ILE A 6 -28.69 -35.94 -6.68
N THR A 7 -29.14 -34.79 -6.19
CA THR A 7 -29.37 -33.61 -7.01
C THR A 7 -28.05 -33.11 -7.59
N SER A 8 -27.91 -33.20 -8.91
CA SER A 8 -26.88 -32.47 -9.67
C SER A 8 -27.48 -31.16 -10.17
N PRO A 9 -26.75 -30.03 -10.14
CA PRO A 9 -27.26 -28.77 -10.64
C PRO A 9 -27.57 -28.88 -12.14
N ASN A 10 -28.72 -28.34 -12.56
CA ASN A 10 -29.04 -28.25 -13.98
C ASN A 10 -28.31 -27.06 -14.62
N GLN A 11 -28.33 -26.98 -15.96
CA GLN A 11 -27.65 -25.90 -16.69
C GLN A 11 -28.09 -24.49 -16.27
N ALA A 12 -29.37 -24.31 -15.92
CA ALA A 12 -29.86 -23.00 -15.47
C ALA A 12 -29.28 -22.61 -14.10
N GLN A 13 -29.14 -23.56 -13.18
CA GLN A 13 -28.51 -23.33 -11.88
C GLN A 13 -27.02 -22.97 -12.03
N LEU A 14 -26.29 -23.70 -12.89
CA LEU A 14 -24.89 -23.40 -13.19
C LEU A 14 -24.72 -22.02 -13.82
N MET A 15 -25.60 -21.63 -14.74
CA MET A 15 -25.57 -20.31 -15.37
C MET A 15 -25.80 -19.18 -14.36
N ILE A 16 -26.70 -19.37 -13.40
CA ILE A 16 -26.95 -18.39 -12.34
C ILE A 16 -25.76 -18.28 -11.39
N GLU A 17 -25.11 -19.40 -11.04
CA GLU A 17 -23.87 -19.39 -10.27
C GLU A 17 -22.72 -18.67 -11.00
N GLU A 18 -22.63 -18.82 -12.32
CA GLU A 18 -21.67 -18.10 -13.16
C GLU A 18 -21.97 -16.60 -13.17
N LEU A 19 -23.24 -16.21 -13.33
CA LEU A 19 -23.66 -14.80 -13.28
C LEU A 19 -23.29 -14.12 -11.95
N TYR A 20 -23.41 -14.83 -10.81
CA TYR A 20 -22.98 -14.30 -9.52
C TYR A 20 -21.47 -14.02 -9.47
N LYS A 21 -20.65 -14.93 -10.01
CA LYS A 21 -19.20 -14.76 -10.10
C LYS A 21 -18.83 -13.60 -11.03
N ASP A 22 -19.52 -13.47 -12.16
CA ASP A 22 -19.29 -12.38 -13.12
C ASP A 22 -19.64 -11.01 -12.51
N LEU A 23 -20.72 -10.96 -11.73
CA LEU A 23 -21.11 -9.74 -11.00
C LEU A 23 -20.08 -9.37 -9.94
N GLU A 24 -19.60 -10.35 -9.16
CA GLU A 24 -18.54 -10.16 -8.16
C GLU A 24 -17.27 -9.59 -8.79
N ARG A 25 -16.75 -10.24 -9.85
CA ARG A 25 -15.55 -9.78 -10.57
C ARG A 25 -15.73 -8.37 -11.16
N ARG A 26 -16.93 -8.03 -11.62
CA ARG A 26 -17.23 -6.69 -12.14
C ARG A 26 -17.23 -5.63 -11.05
N ILE A 27 -17.78 -5.94 -9.88
CA ILE A 27 -17.75 -5.06 -8.71
C ILE A 27 -16.30 -4.84 -8.25
N GLU A 28 -15.50 -5.90 -8.15
CA GLU A 28 -14.08 -5.82 -7.79
C GLU A 28 -13.28 -4.95 -8.77
N SER A 29 -13.58 -5.06 -10.08
CA SER A 29 -12.92 -4.31 -11.15
C SER A 29 -13.38 -2.86 -11.30
N SER A 30 -14.31 -2.39 -10.47
CA SER A 30 -14.96 -1.09 -10.65
C SER A 30 -14.00 0.07 -10.33
N PRO A 31 -13.79 1.05 -11.23
CA PRO A 31 -12.85 2.13 -10.99
C PRO A 31 -13.29 3.02 -9.80
N PRO A 32 -12.35 3.68 -9.09
CA PRO A 32 -12.70 4.69 -8.10
C PRO A 32 -13.36 5.90 -8.78
N GLY A 33 -14.21 6.64 -8.05
CA GLY A 33 -14.87 7.86 -8.56
C GLY A 33 -16.18 7.64 -9.30
N LEU A 34 -16.84 6.48 -9.12
CA LEU A 34 -18.21 6.24 -9.59
C LEU A 34 -19.22 7.12 -8.85
N CYS A 35 -20.28 7.55 -9.54
CA CYS A 35 -21.37 8.32 -8.95
C CYS A 35 -22.01 7.54 -7.78
N PRO A 36 -22.03 8.10 -6.56
CA PRO A 36 -22.57 7.42 -5.38
C PRO A 36 -24.08 7.16 -5.50
N VAL A 37 -24.82 8.06 -6.16
CA VAL A 37 -26.27 7.92 -6.39
C VAL A 37 -26.56 6.70 -7.27
N ASP A 38 -25.87 6.58 -8.41
CA ASP A 38 -26.07 5.48 -9.37
C ASP A 38 -25.64 4.13 -8.79
N MET A 39 -24.50 4.10 -8.10
CA MET A 39 -24.03 2.90 -7.41
C MET A 39 -25.01 2.44 -6.33
N THR A 40 -25.54 3.39 -5.55
CA THR A 40 -26.57 3.11 -4.53
C THR A 40 -27.84 2.56 -5.18
N ARG A 41 -28.29 3.15 -6.29
CA ARG A 41 -29.46 2.67 -7.07
C ARG A 41 -29.28 1.23 -7.53
N ALA A 42 -28.15 0.91 -8.16
CA ALA A 42 -27.84 -0.43 -8.65
C ALA A 42 -27.78 -1.45 -7.50
N PHE A 43 -27.20 -1.07 -6.36
CA PHE A 43 -27.16 -1.92 -5.17
C PHE A 43 -28.56 -2.21 -4.61
N VAL A 44 -29.43 -1.19 -4.50
CA VAL A 44 -30.81 -1.39 -4.05
C VAL A 44 -31.59 -2.29 -4.99
N GLU A 45 -31.41 -2.15 -6.30
CA GLU A 45 -32.06 -3.01 -7.30
C GLU A 45 -31.63 -4.48 -7.18
N MET A 46 -30.33 -4.73 -6.95
CA MET A 46 -29.81 -6.06 -6.67
C MET A 46 -30.42 -6.64 -5.37
N CYS A 47 -30.41 -5.87 -4.29
CA CYS A 47 -30.99 -6.29 -3.00
C CYS A 47 -32.50 -6.55 -3.11
N HIS A 48 -33.23 -5.76 -3.90
CA HIS A 48 -34.64 -5.98 -4.15
C HIS A 48 -34.89 -7.28 -4.94
N THR A 49 -33.99 -7.65 -5.85
CA THR A 49 -34.06 -8.94 -6.56
C THR A 49 -33.78 -10.14 -5.64
N HIS A 50 -32.92 -9.97 -4.63
CA HIS A 50 -32.56 -11.02 -3.68
C HIS A 50 -33.55 -11.20 -2.51
N THR A 51 -34.47 -10.25 -2.30
CA THR A 51 -35.40 -10.34 -1.17
C THR A 51 -36.46 -11.42 -1.39
N CYS A 52 -36.86 -12.11 -0.31
CA CYS A 52 -38.02 -13.02 -0.36
C CYS A 52 -39.37 -12.28 -0.41
N GLY A 53 -39.39 -10.96 -0.24
CA GLY A 53 -40.59 -10.13 -0.35
C GLY A 53 -41.66 -10.36 0.74
N LYS A 54 -41.35 -11.07 1.82
CA LYS A 54 -42.31 -11.40 2.89
C LYS A 54 -42.75 -10.16 3.67
N CYS A 55 -41.82 -9.32 4.11
CA CYS A 55 -42.13 -8.09 4.83
C CYS A 55 -42.41 -6.92 3.87
N VAL A 56 -43.37 -6.07 4.25
CA VAL A 56 -43.78 -4.90 3.46
C VAL A 56 -42.63 -3.90 3.27
N PRO A 57 -41.79 -3.60 4.28
CA PRO A 57 -40.67 -2.67 4.10
C PRO A 57 -39.69 -3.11 3.00
N CYS A 58 -39.39 -4.40 2.88
CA CYS A 58 -38.54 -4.89 1.78
C CYS A 58 -39.27 -4.92 0.44
N ARG A 59 -40.51 -5.45 0.41
CA ARG A 59 -41.24 -5.66 -0.85
C ARG A 59 -41.66 -4.35 -1.52
N VAL A 60 -42.11 -3.38 -0.73
CA VAL A 60 -42.61 -2.10 -1.25
C VAL A 60 -41.58 -1.00 -1.02
N GLY A 61 -40.97 -0.94 0.15
CA GLY A 61 -40.05 0.14 0.50
C GLY A 61 -38.79 0.17 -0.37
N LEU A 62 -38.12 -0.97 -0.59
CA LEU A 62 -36.94 -1.00 -1.48
C LEU A 62 -37.30 -0.65 -2.93
N TRP A 63 -38.47 -1.07 -3.41
CA TRP A 63 -38.96 -0.71 -4.74
C TRP A 63 -39.16 0.80 -4.86
N GLN A 64 -39.76 1.44 -3.85
CA GLN A 64 -39.92 2.89 -3.80
C GLN A 64 -38.56 3.61 -3.73
N LEU A 65 -37.64 3.16 -2.88
CA LEU A 65 -36.29 3.73 -2.83
C LEU A 65 -35.57 3.65 -4.18
N LYS A 66 -35.70 2.53 -4.91
CA LYS A 66 -35.16 2.37 -6.26
C LYS A 66 -35.70 3.43 -7.22
N ASN A 67 -37.01 3.67 -7.19
CA ASN A 67 -37.65 4.66 -8.06
C ASN A 67 -37.22 6.08 -7.70
N LEU A 68 -37.21 6.44 -6.41
CA LEU A 68 -36.76 7.76 -5.96
C LEU A 68 -35.28 8.02 -6.34
N LEU A 69 -34.41 7.03 -6.21
CA LEU A 69 -33.03 7.11 -6.70
C LEU A 69 -32.94 7.27 -8.22
N THR A 70 -33.89 6.67 -8.96
CA THR A 70 -33.99 6.83 -10.41
C THR A 70 -34.42 8.25 -10.77
N ASP A 71 -35.38 8.82 -10.04
CA ASP A 71 -35.81 10.22 -10.21
C ASP A 71 -34.65 11.19 -9.97
N VAL A 72 -33.79 10.92 -8.97
CA VAL A 72 -32.56 11.71 -8.74
C VAL A 72 -31.61 11.61 -9.94
N MET A 73 -31.41 10.41 -10.48
CA MET A 73 -30.55 10.21 -11.66
C MET A 73 -31.10 10.85 -12.93
N ASN A 74 -32.43 10.94 -13.06
CA ASN A 74 -33.10 11.58 -14.19
C ASN A 74 -33.18 13.11 -14.07
N GLY A 75 -32.80 13.69 -12.91
CA GLY A 75 -32.98 15.12 -12.64
C GLY A 75 -34.44 15.52 -12.40
N GLU A 76 -35.30 14.55 -12.05
CA GLU A 76 -36.73 14.75 -11.79
C GLU A 76 -37.01 14.89 -10.28
N ALA A 77 -36.03 14.57 -9.43
CA ALA A 77 -36.14 14.68 -7.99
C ALA A 77 -36.09 16.13 -7.49
N THR A 78 -36.66 16.34 -6.30
CA THR A 78 -36.63 17.60 -5.56
C THR A 78 -35.94 17.41 -4.21
N MET A 79 -35.70 18.50 -3.48
CA MET A 79 -35.19 18.41 -2.10
C MET A 79 -36.13 17.63 -1.17
N GLU A 80 -37.45 17.68 -1.41
CA GLU A 80 -38.42 16.86 -0.68
C GLU A 80 -38.30 15.38 -1.02
N THR A 81 -37.92 15.03 -2.26
CA THR A 81 -37.61 13.65 -2.66
C THR A 81 -36.46 13.11 -1.81
N LEU A 82 -35.38 13.87 -1.62
CA LEU A 82 -34.25 13.45 -0.78
C LEU A 82 -34.65 13.25 0.68
N LYS A 83 -35.50 14.12 1.23
CA LYS A 83 -36.03 13.99 2.59
C LYS A 83 -36.89 12.73 2.73
N LEU A 84 -37.78 12.48 1.78
CA LEU A 84 -38.61 11.28 1.75
C LEU A 84 -37.75 10.00 1.68
N MET A 85 -36.68 10.00 0.88
CA MET A 85 -35.74 8.88 0.82
C MET A 85 -35.08 8.62 2.17
N GLU A 86 -34.69 9.66 2.90
CA GLU A 86 -34.09 9.53 4.23
C GLU A 86 -35.07 8.93 5.24
N GLU A 87 -36.31 9.43 5.29
CA GLU A 87 -37.38 8.94 6.18
C GLU A 87 -37.76 7.49 5.85
N LEU A 88 -37.93 7.18 4.55
CA LEU A 88 -38.25 5.84 4.08
C LEU A 88 -37.12 4.86 4.39
N SER A 89 -35.86 5.27 4.23
CA SER A 89 -34.71 4.42 4.57
C SER A 89 -34.70 4.05 6.06
N GLN A 90 -34.94 5.02 6.96
CA GLN A 90 -35.05 4.75 8.40
C GLN A 90 -36.24 3.83 8.73
N SER A 91 -37.39 4.05 8.09
CA SER A 91 -38.56 3.19 8.26
C SER A 91 -38.26 1.73 7.87
N ILE A 92 -37.57 1.52 6.75
CA ILE A 92 -37.20 0.18 6.29
C ILE A 92 -36.18 -0.46 7.22
N MET A 93 -35.16 0.28 7.67
CA MET A 93 -34.18 -0.22 8.64
C MET A 93 -34.86 -0.71 9.94
N ASN A 94 -35.86 0.03 10.42
CA ASN A 94 -36.57 -0.33 11.66
C ASN A 94 -37.59 -1.46 11.47
N GLY A 95 -38.08 -1.70 10.24
CA GLY A 95 -39.15 -2.65 9.95
C GLY A 95 -38.74 -3.90 9.17
N ALA A 96 -37.49 -3.99 8.69
CA ALA A 96 -37.03 -5.14 7.92
C ALA A 96 -36.64 -6.33 8.81
N ASP A 97 -37.22 -7.50 8.54
CA ASP A 97 -36.96 -8.73 9.31
C ASP A 97 -35.58 -9.38 9.05
N CYS A 98 -34.87 -8.96 8.00
CA CYS A 98 -33.61 -9.60 7.59
C CYS A 98 -32.56 -8.60 7.12
N ALA A 99 -31.31 -9.07 7.06
CA ALA A 99 -30.15 -8.25 6.69
C ALA A 99 -30.27 -7.63 5.29
N ILE A 100 -30.89 -8.30 4.32
CA ILE A 100 -31.03 -7.76 2.96
C ILE A 100 -31.79 -6.43 2.98
N GLY A 101 -32.92 -6.38 3.70
CA GLY A 101 -33.72 -5.18 3.81
C GLY A 101 -33.03 -4.06 4.58
N TYR A 102 -32.47 -4.42 5.73
CA TYR A 102 -31.75 -3.49 6.59
C TYR A 102 -30.56 -2.87 5.87
N GLU A 103 -29.65 -3.68 5.31
CA GLU A 103 -28.42 -3.19 4.68
C GLU A 103 -28.69 -2.40 3.40
N ALA A 104 -29.72 -2.77 2.62
CA ALA A 104 -30.12 -1.99 1.44
C ALA A 104 -30.55 -0.57 1.84
N ALA A 105 -31.46 -0.45 2.82
CA ALA A 105 -31.92 0.85 3.29
C ALA A 105 -30.84 1.63 4.05
N HIS A 106 -30.02 0.94 4.85
CA HIS A 106 -28.89 1.53 5.56
C HIS A 106 -27.85 2.10 4.59
N THR A 107 -27.58 1.43 3.46
CA THR A 107 -26.68 1.94 2.42
C THR A 107 -27.24 3.23 1.79
N VAL A 108 -28.53 3.29 1.48
CA VAL A 108 -29.17 4.52 0.98
C VAL A 108 -29.05 5.65 1.99
N TYR A 109 -29.39 5.37 3.26
CA TYR A 109 -29.30 6.35 4.34
C TYR A 109 -27.89 6.90 4.53
N ARG A 110 -26.87 6.02 4.53
CA ARG A 110 -25.47 6.44 4.64
C ARG A 110 -25.01 7.23 3.43
N SER A 111 -25.34 6.77 2.22
CA SER A 111 -24.98 7.46 0.97
C SER A 111 -25.58 8.86 0.91
N LEU A 112 -26.86 9.02 1.26
CA LEU A 112 -27.53 10.33 1.34
C LEU A 112 -26.87 11.30 2.33
N LYS A 113 -26.30 10.78 3.42
CA LYS A 113 -25.65 11.60 4.46
C LYS A 113 -24.20 11.92 4.13
N GLU A 114 -23.43 10.91 3.75
CA GLU A 114 -21.98 11.03 3.53
C GLU A 114 -21.66 11.66 2.17
N CYS A 115 -22.53 11.49 1.17
CA CYS A 115 -22.39 12.04 -0.18
C CYS A 115 -23.47 13.09 -0.49
N ARG A 116 -23.94 13.84 0.53
CA ARG A 116 -25.09 14.76 0.40
C ARG A 116 -24.94 15.75 -0.75
N GLU A 117 -23.74 16.32 -0.89
CA GLU A 117 -23.42 17.29 -1.95
C GLU A 117 -23.63 16.71 -3.36
N ASP A 118 -23.31 15.43 -3.58
CA ASP A 118 -23.55 14.76 -4.86
C ASP A 118 -25.05 14.66 -5.17
N TYR A 119 -25.87 14.26 -4.18
CA TYR A 119 -27.32 14.17 -4.35
C TYR A 119 -27.95 15.53 -4.63
N GLU A 120 -27.51 16.57 -3.94
CA GLU A 120 -27.99 17.94 -4.14
C GLU A 120 -27.57 18.49 -5.51
N GLU A 121 -26.36 18.20 -5.98
CA GLU A 121 -25.92 18.58 -7.33
C GLU A 121 -26.75 17.89 -8.41
N HIS A 122 -27.12 16.62 -8.22
CA HIS A 122 -28.04 15.90 -9.13
C HIS A 122 -29.41 16.59 -9.18
N VAL A 123 -29.95 17.01 -8.05
CA VAL A 123 -31.24 17.70 -7.96
C VAL A 123 -31.19 19.12 -8.56
N HIS A 124 -30.13 19.87 -8.27
CA HIS A 124 -30.04 21.28 -8.67
C HIS A 124 -29.54 21.48 -10.11
N GLN A 125 -28.62 20.63 -10.56
CA GLN A 125 -27.87 20.83 -11.80
C GLN A 125 -27.92 19.62 -12.75
N GLY A 126 -28.58 18.52 -12.37
CA GLY A 126 -28.70 17.32 -13.21
C GLY A 126 -27.37 16.62 -13.49
N ARG A 127 -26.35 16.81 -12.64
CA ARG A 127 -25.01 16.24 -12.82
C ARG A 127 -24.41 15.77 -11.49
N CYS A 128 -23.38 14.92 -11.57
CA CYS A 128 -22.60 14.50 -10.40
C CYS A 128 -21.32 15.36 -10.29
N THR A 129 -20.84 15.62 -9.06
CA THR A 129 -19.54 16.27 -8.84
C THR A 129 -18.39 15.25 -8.93
N CYS A 130 -18.67 13.97 -8.70
CA CYS A 130 -17.72 12.88 -8.92
C CYS A 130 -17.29 12.81 -10.40
N ASN A 131 -16.00 13.03 -10.65
CA ASN A 131 -15.40 12.96 -11.98
C ASN A 131 -14.13 12.10 -11.97
N TYR A 132 -13.98 11.25 -13.00
CA TYR A 132 -12.72 10.56 -13.27
C TYR A 132 -11.67 11.56 -13.75
N THR A 133 -10.65 11.83 -12.94
CA THR A 133 -9.43 12.53 -13.38
C THR A 133 -8.50 11.59 -14.16
N GLN A 134 -8.44 10.30 -13.76
CA GLN A 134 -7.66 9.27 -14.43
C GLN A 134 -8.50 7.99 -14.59
N PRO A 135 -9.05 7.68 -15.79
CA PRO A 135 -9.98 6.54 -15.97
C PRO A 135 -9.31 5.16 -16.01
N VAL A 136 -7.99 5.09 -16.15
CA VAL A 136 -7.23 3.84 -16.22
C VAL A 136 -7.01 3.29 -14.81
N PRO A 137 -7.63 2.15 -14.41
CA PRO A 137 -7.68 1.75 -12.99
C PRO A 137 -6.31 1.47 -12.37
N CYS A 138 -5.42 0.81 -13.11
CA CYS A 138 -4.09 0.48 -12.60
C CYS A 138 -3.22 1.73 -12.39
N VAL A 139 -3.37 2.76 -13.24
CA VAL A 139 -2.69 4.06 -13.09
C VAL A 139 -3.31 4.86 -11.94
N SER A 140 -4.64 4.90 -11.85
CA SER A 140 -5.37 5.61 -10.79
C SER A 140 -5.07 5.05 -9.39
N LEU A 141 -4.96 3.73 -9.24
CA LEU A 141 -4.66 3.08 -7.96
C LEU A 141 -3.18 3.05 -7.62
N CYS A 142 -2.28 3.26 -8.60
CA CYS A 142 -0.87 3.43 -8.31
C CYS A 142 -0.67 4.82 -7.66
N PRO A 143 -0.18 4.92 -6.41
CA PRO A 143 -0.04 6.23 -5.77
C PRO A 143 0.89 7.18 -6.54
N ALA A 144 1.89 6.66 -7.25
CA ALA A 144 2.81 7.46 -8.05
C ALA A 144 2.30 7.71 -9.49
N HIS A 145 1.12 7.19 -9.85
CA HIS A 145 0.53 7.26 -11.18
C HIS A 145 1.45 6.77 -12.31
N VAL A 146 2.20 5.70 -12.04
CA VAL A 146 3.09 5.07 -13.03
C VAL A 146 2.28 4.63 -14.25
N ASP A 147 2.79 4.92 -15.43
CA ASP A 147 2.21 4.48 -16.71
C ASP A 147 2.35 2.97 -16.94
N ILE A 148 1.43 2.22 -16.33
CA ILE A 148 1.42 0.75 -16.33
C ILE A 148 1.12 0.15 -17.70
N PRO A 149 0.05 0.54 -18.42
CA PRO A 149 -0.22 -0.04 -19.72
C PRO A 149 0.94 0.19 -20.70
N GLY A 150 1.57 1.38 -20.63
CA GLY A 150 2.73 1.71 -21.44
C GLY A 150 3.90 0.74 -21.21
N TYR A 151 4.37 0.55 -19.98
CA TYR A 151 5.50 -0.35 -19.77
C TYR A 151 5.15 -1.83 -19.96
N VAL A 152 3.91 -2.25 -19.71
CA VAL A 152 3.45 -3.61 -20.00
C VAL A 152 3.50 -3.88 -21.51
N SER A 153 3.09 -2.92 -22.34
CA SER A 153 3.22 -3.04 -23.80
C SER A 153 4.69 -3.14 -24.26
N LEU A 154 5.59 -2.40 -23.62
CA LEU A 154 7.03 -2.47 -23.92
C LEU A 154 7.63 -3.83 -23.52
N VAL A 155 7.22 -4.40 -22.38
CA VAL A 155 7.64 -5.76 -21.98
C VAL A 155 7.17 -6.80 -22.98
N ARG A 156 5.94 -6.69 -23.49
CA ARG A 156 5.40 -7.60 -24.54
C ARG A 156 6.29 -7.61 -25.78
N GLU A 157 6.78 -6.45 -26.21
CA GLU A 157 7.63 -6.29 -27.39
C GLU A 157 9.13 -6.54 -27.13
N GLY A 158 9.52 -6.94 -25.92
CA GLY A 158 10.93 -7.16 -25.58
C GLY A 158 11.75 -5.87 -25.35
N ARG A 159 11.09 -4.71 -25.24
CA ARG A 159 11.73 -3.38 -25.08
C ARG A 159 11.93 -3.02 -23.61
N TYR A 160 12.65 -3.86 -22.87
CA TYR A 160 12.77 -3.76 -21.40
C TYR A 160 13.45 -2.48 -20.92
N ALA A 161 14.50 -2.03 -21.62
CA ALA A 161 15.18 -0.78 -21.28
C ALA A 161 14.24 0.44 -21.40
N ASP A 162 13.36 0.45 -22.40
CA ASP A 162 12.36 1.50 -22.58
C ASP A 162 11.27 1.42 -21.51
N ALA A 163 10.88 0.21 -21.09
CA ALA A 163 9.96 0.01 -19.96
C ALA A 163 10.53 0.66 -18.69
N ILE A 164 11.82 0.46 -18.40
CA ILE A 164 12.49 1.07 -17.25
C ILE A 164 12.59 2.60 -17.36
N ARG A 165 12.94 3.13 -18.55
CA ARG A 165 12.93 4.59 -18.80
C ARG A 165 11.56 5.20 -18.52
N LEU A 166 10.50 4.53 -18.98
CA LEU A 166 9.12 4.97 -18.78
C LEU A 166 8.73 4.94 -17.30
N ILE A 167 9.04 3.85 -16.58
CA ILE A 167 8.74 3.77 -15.14
C ILE A 167 9.45 4.89 -14.37
N ARG A 168 10.72 5.20 -14.70
CA ARG A 168 11.53 6.22 -14.03
C ARG A 168 11.04 7.66 -14.19
N LYS A 169 10.09 7.91 -15.10
CA LYS A 169 9.37 9.20 -15.18
C LYS A 169 8.54 9.45 -13.92
N ASP A 170 7.97 8.39 -13.32
CA ASP A 170 7.06 8.46 -12.18
C ASP A 170 7.58 7.74 -10.93
N ASN A 171 8.58 6.87 -11.09
CA ASN A 171 9.13 6.05 -10.02
C ASN A 171 10.63 5.76 -10.25
N PRO A 172 11.55 6.37 -9.47
CA PRO A 172 12.98 6.16 -9.61
C PRO A 172 13.48 4.81 -9.05
N PHE A 173 12.59 4.02 -8.44
CA PHE A 173 12.86 2.70 -7.86
C PHE A 173 12.13 1.57 -8.60
N PRO A 174 12.34 1.38 -9.91
CA PRO A 174 11.67 0.32 -10.67
C PRO A 174 12.02 -1.07 -10.15
N THR A 175 13.30 -1.33 -9.85
CA THR A 175 13.80 -2.64 -9.40
C THR A 175 13.23 -2.97 -8.04
N THR A 176 13.41 -2.07 -7.08
CA THR A 176 12.88 -2.20 -5.72
C THR A 176 11.37 -2.43 -5.73
N CYS A 177 10.60 -1.63 -6.49
CA CYS A 177 9.16 -1.83 -6.59
C CYS A 177 8.77 -3.14 -7.28
N GLY A 178 9.64 -3.72 -8.12
CA GLY A 178 9.47 -5.07 -8.63
C GLY A 178 9.56 -6.14 -7.54
N PHE A 179 10.43 -5.93 -6.54
CA PHE A 179 10.61 -6.88 -5.43
C PHE A 179 9.58 -6.73 -4.30
N ILE A 180 9.16 -5.52 -3.92
CA ILE A 180 8.44 -5.32 -2.64
C ILE A 180 7.13 -4.54 -2.72
N CYS A 181 6.67 -4.15 -3.92
CA CYS A 181 5.45 -3.37 -4.02
C CYS A 181 4.21 -4.18 -3.62
N GLU A 182 3.32 -3.57 -2.84
CA GLU A 182 2.01 -4.12 -2.47
C GLU A 182 0.99 -4.11 -3.63
N HIS A 183 1.42 -3.72 -4.84
CA HIS A 183 0.69 -3.79 -6.11
C HIS A 183 -0.80 -3.38 -6.05
N PRO A 184 -1.15 -2.22 -5.46
CA PRO A 184 -2.53 -1.75 -5.41
C PRO A 184 -3.14 -1.53 -6.80
N CYS A 185 -2.29 -1.38 -7.83
CA CYS A 185 -2.67 -1.28 -9.22
C CYS A 185 -3.33 -2.55 -9.79
N GLU A 186 -3.14 -3.72 -9.17
CA GLU A 186 -3.73 -4.99 -9.60
C GLU A 186 -5.14 -5.18 -9.02
N ALA A 187 -5.43 -4.57 -7.87
CA ALA A 187 -6.65 -4.79 -7.10
C ALA A 187 -7.96 -4.50 -7.84
N ARG A 188 -7.94 -3.58 -8.81
CA ARG A 188 -9.10 -3.28 -9.68
C ARG A 188 -8.75 -3.33 -11.16
N CYS A 189 -7.84 -4.23 -11.53
CA CYS A 189 -7.51 -4.45 -12.93
C CYS A 189 -8.77 -4.92 -13.68
N ARG A 190 -9.12 -4.28 -14.80
CA ARG A 190 -10.30 -4.69 -15.61
C ARG A 190 -10.20 -6.11 -16.17
N ARG A 191 -8.99 -6.69 -16.19
CA ARG A 191 -8.80 -8.07 -16.61
C ARG A 191 -9.49 -9.09 -15.69
N ASN A 192 -9.72 -8.74 -14.42
CA ASN A 192 -10.51 -9.55 -13.48
C ASN A 192 -11.92 -9.85 -14.02
N ILE A 193 -12.49 -9.01 -14.91
CA ILE A 193 -13.80 -9.27 -15.52
C ILE A 193 -13.78 -10.53 -16.42
N ILE A 194 -12.62 -10.84 -17.02
CA ILE A 194 -12.48 -11.98 -17.95
C ILE A 194 -11.91 -13.18 -17.22
N ASP A 195 -10.79 -13.00 -16.52
CA ASP A 195 -10.12 -14.03 -15.76
C ASP A 195 -9.54 -13.50 -14.45
N ASP A 196 -8.33 -12.95 -14.46
CA ASP A 196 -7.56 -12.55 -13.28
C ASP A 196 -6.67 -11.34 -13.61
N ALA A 197 -6.19 -10.61 -12.61
CA ALA A 197 -5.43 -9.39 -12.81
C ALA A 197 -4.15 -9.67 -13.59
N VAL A 198 -3.67 -8.65 -14.31
CA VAL A 198 -2.32 -8.70 -14.86
C VAL A 198 -1.34 -8.65 -13.69
N ASN A 199 -0.33 -9.52 -13.67
CA ASN A 199 0.78 -9.52 -12.71
C ASN A 199 1.75 -8.37 -13.03
N ILE A 200 1.29 -7.16 -12.76
CA ILE A 200 1.94 -5.89 -13.02
C ILE A 200 3.27 -5.79 -12.25
N ARG A 201 3.31 -6.23 -10.98
CA ARG A 201 4.56 -6.27 -10.19
C ARG A 201 5.57 -7.24 -10.82
N GLY A 202 5.14 -8.45 -11.18
CA GLY A 202 5.99 -9.46 -11.81
C GLY A 202 6.58 -8.97 -13.13
N LEU A 203 5.78 -8.33 -13.98
CA LEU A 203 6.26 -7.73 -15.23
C LEU A 203 7.26 -6.59 -15.00
N LYS A 204 7.06 -5.78 -13.95
CA LYS A 204 8.01 -4.75 -13.55
C LYS A 204 9.35 -5.34 -13.09
N ARG A 205 9.28 -6.39 -12.26
CA ARG A 205 10.48 -7.12 -11.83
C ARG A 205 11.21 -7.72 -13.02
N PHE A 206 10.48 -8.40 -13.90
CA PHE A 206 11.03 -8.97 -15.14
C PHE A 206 11.72 -7.89 -16.00
N ALA A 207 11.07 -6.75 -16.22
CA ALA A 207 11.68 -5.64 -16.96
C ALA A 207 12.99 -5.17 -16.30
N ALA A 208 13.04 -5.06 -14.97
CA ALA A 208 14.23 -4.62 -14.24
C ALA A 208 15.36 -5.66 -14.27
N ASP A 209 15.02 -6.95 -14.27
CA ASP A 209 16.00 -8.04 -14.33
C ASP A 209 16.61 -8.18 -15.74
N TYR A 210 15.83 -7.92 -16.80
CA TYR A 210 16.26 -8.14 -18.19
C TYR A 210 16.69 -6.88 -18.96
N ALA A 211 16.44 -5.67 -18.43
CA ALA A 211 16.80 -4.42 -19.12
C ALA A 211 18.31 -4.14 -19.16
N GLY A 212 19.11 -4.80 -18.33
CA GLY A 212 20.50 -4.43 -18.10
C GLY A 212 20.62 -3.01 -17.51
N LYS A 213 21.80 -2.38 -17.66
CA LYS A 213 22.01 -1.01 -17.18
C LYS A 213 21.29 -0.01 -18.08
N VAL A 214 20.31 0.68 -17.50
CA VAL A 214 19.61 1.81 -18.15
C VAL A 214 20.10 3.11 -17.52
N PRO A 215 20.65 4.06 -18.29
CA PRO A 215 21.07 5.35 -17.74
C PRO A 215 19.87 6.18 -17.26
N PRO A 216 20.04 7.08 -16.28
CA PRO A 216 19.00 8.05 -15.93
C PRO A 216 18.77 9.05 -17.08
N PRO A 217 17.61 9.74 -17.08
CA PRO A 217 17.35 10.79 -18.06
C PRO A 217 18.27 12.00 -17.85
N ALA A 218 18.46 12.79 -18.91
CA ALA A 218 19.26 14.01 -18.84
C ALA A 218 18.59 15.06 -17.94
N CYS A 219 19.40 15.75 -17.13
CA CYS A 219 18.93 16.84 -16.29
C CYS A 219 18.71 18.10 -17.13
N ALA A 220 17.78 18.96 -16.70
CA ALA A 220 17.59 20.30 -17.23
C ALA A 220 18.83 21.19 -16.98
N ALA A 221 18.86 22.35 -17.63
CA ALA A 221 19.91 23.33 -17.40
C ALA A 221 19.99 23.74 -15.92
N SER A 222 21.20 23.98 -15.42
CA SER A 222 21.38 24.34 -14.02
C SER A 222 20.62 25.63 -13.69
N THR A 223 19.81 25.55 -12.63
CA THR A 223 19.06 26.67 -12.07
C THR A 223 19.90 27.55 -11.14
N GLY A 224 21.10 27.08 -10.76
CA GLY A 224 21.93 27.69 -9.73
C GLY A 224 21.42 27.48 -8.29
N LYS A 225 20.26 26.86 -8.09
CA LYS A 225 19.66 26.61 -6.78
C LYS A 225 20.22 25.36 -6.10
N LYS A 226 20.34 25.41 -4.77
CA LYS A 226 20.85 24.32 -3.93
C LYS A 226 19.79 23.86 -2.94
N ILE A 227 19.62 22.54 -2.84
CA ILE A 227 18.60 21.94 -1.96
C ILE A 227 19.24 20.90 -1.04
N ALA A 228 19.02 21.03 0.26
CA ALA A 228 19.44 20.06 1.27
C ALA A 228 18.29 19.07 1.53
N ILE A 229 18.57 17.77 1.50
CA ILE A 229 17.60 16.71 1.73
C ILE A 229 18.08 15.87 2.91
N ILE A 230 17.30 15.80 3.98
CA ILE A 230 17.64 15.09 5.20
C ILE A 230 17.00 13.70 5.16
N GLY A 231 17.84 12.67 5.12
CA GLY A 231 17.45 11.26 5.03
C GLY A 231 17.60 10.69 3.63
N GLY A 232 18.42 9.64 3.48
CA GLY A 232 18.66 8.91 2.24
C GLY A 232 17.71 7.74 2.01
N GLY A 233 16.46 7.85 2.46
CA GLY A 233 15.40 6.85 2.25
C GLY A 233 14.69 7.01 0.89
N PRO A 234 13.67 6.19 0.60
CA PRO A 234 12.93 6.26 -0.68
C PRO A 234 12.29 7.64 -0.93
N GLY A 235 11.78 8.30 0.11
CA GLY A 235 11.23 9.66 -0.01
C GLY A 235 12.30 10.68 -0.40
N GLY A 236 13.38 10.76 0.37
CA GLY A 236 14.48 11.71 0.13
C GLY A 236 15.19 11.48 -1.21
N LEU A 237 15.50 10.22 -1.55
CA LEU A 237 16.14 9.88 -2.82
C LEU A 237 15.24 10.15 -4.03
N SER A 238 13.93 9.92 -3.92
CA SER A 238 13.01 10.24 -5.00
C SER A 238 12.90 11.75 -5.22
N ALA A 239 12.81 12.53 -4.14
CA ALA A 239 12.80 13.98 -4.23
C ALA A 239 14.11 14.52 -4.81
N ALA A 240 15.25 13.96 -4.36
CA ALA A 240 16.58 14.30 -4.87
C ALA A 240 16.66 14.04 -6.38
N TYR A 241 16.21 12.87 -6.82
CA TYR A 241 16.16 12.52 -8.23
C TYR A 241 15.37 13.53 -9.05
N TYR A 242 14.12 13.85 -8.67
CA TYR A 242 13.29 14.78 -9.44
C TYR A 242 13.84 16.21 -9.44
N LEU A 243 14.24 16.74 -8.29
CA LEU A 243 14.82 18.08 -8.19
C LEU A 243 16.14 18.19 -8.97
N GLN A 244 16.94 17.13 -8.99
CA GLN A 244 18.16 17.06 -9.80
C GLN A 244 17.83 17.08 -11.30
N LEU A 245 16.82 16.34 -11.75
CA LEU A 245 16.33 16.39 -13.14
C LEU A 245 15.79 17.77 -13.52
N MET A 246 15.21 18.51 -12.58
CA MET A 246 14.75 19.90 -12.74
C MET A 246 15.92 20.90 -12.74
N GLY A 247 17.17 20.46 -12.65
CA GLY A 247 18.36 21.32 -12.73
C GLY A 247 18.72 22.01 -11.41
N HIS A 248 18.12 21.61 -10.30
CA HIS A 248 18.55 22.03 -8.96
C HIS A 248 19.67 21.11 -8.46
N GLN A 249 20.70 21.67 -7.83
CA GLN A 249 21.74 20.84 -7.21
C GLN A 249 21.26 20.33 -5.86
N THR A 250 21.14 19.01 -5.73
CA THR A 250 20.71 18.38 -4.48
C THR A 250 21.89 17.80 -3.69
N THR A 251 21.82 17.89 -2.36
CA THR A 251 22.71 17.21 -1.42
C THR A 251 21.88 16.44 -0.40
N VAL A 252 22.06 15.12 -0.33
CA VAL A 252 21.39 14.23 0.63
C VAL A 252 22.28 14.03 1.85
N PHE A 253 21.78 14.37 3.03
CA PHE A 253 22.43 14.11 4.32
C PHE A 253 21.86 12.82 4.92
N GLU A 254 22.71 11.81 5.09
CA GLU A 254 22.33 10.49 5.60
C GLU A 254 23.09 10.18 6.89
N MET A 255 22.37 9.74 7.93
CA MET A 255 22.98 9.42 9.23
C MET A 255 23.72 8.07 9.24
N LEU A 256 23.34 7.15 8.34
CA LEU A 256 23.88 5.79 8.26
C LEU A 256 24.99 5.66 7.19
N PRO A 257 25.79 4.58 7.21
CA PRO A 257 26.91 4.42 6.26
C PRO A 257 26.51 4.20 4.80
N LYS A 258 25.25 3.85 4.51
CA LYS A 258 24.74 3.59 3.15
C LYS A 258 23.33 4.15 2.97
N LEU A 259 23.00 4.51 1.74
CA LEU A 259 21.68 5.00 1.33
C LEU A 259 20.62 3.88 1.27
N GLY A 260 19.36 4.27 1.21
CA GLY A 260 18.21 3.38 1.04
C GLY A 260 17.26 3.38 2.24
N GLY A 261 17.66 3.93 3.39
CA GLY A 261 16.83 3.99 4.59
C GLY A 261 16.21 2.63 4.93
N MET A 262 14.89 2.59 5.15
CA MET A 262 14.17 1.34 5.46
C MET A 262 14.25 0.26 4.36
N LEU A 263 14.50 0.63 3.10
CA LEU A 263 14.72 -0.36 2.03
C LEU A 263 15.99 -1.17 2.30
N ARG A 264 17.04 -0.52 2.83
CA ARG A 264 18.29 -1.20 3.18
C ARG A 264 18.22 -1.83 4.57
N TYR A 265 17.78 -1.07 5.56
CA TYR A 265 17.94 -1.44 6.96
C TYR A 265 16.68 -2.04 7.60
N GLY A 266 15.53 -2.02 6.91
CA GLY A 266 14.29 -2.62 7.41
C GLY A 266 13.91 -3.90 6.69
N ILE A 267 14.13 -3.96 5.37
CA ILE A 267 13.74 -5.11 4.56
C ILE A 267 14.90 -6.11 4.50
N PRO A 268 14.70 -7.42 4.75
CA PRO A 268 15.77 -8.41 4.65
C PRO A 268 16.29 -8.64 3.23
N ASN A 269 17.53 -9.12 3.10
CA ASN A 269 18.16 -9.37 1.79
C ASN A 269 17.43 -10.43 0.96
N TYR A 270 16.82 -11.45 1.60
CA TYR A 270 16.07 -12.49 0.91
C TYR A 270 14.81 -11.96 0.19
N ARG A 271 14.33 -10.78 0.58
CA ARG A 271 13.13 -10.14 0.03
C ARG A 271 13.46 -8.98 -0.91
N LEU A 272 14.46 -8.17 -0.55
CA LEU A 272 15.04 -7.13 -1.39
C LEU A 272 16.57 -7.25 -1.34
N PRO A 273 17.17 -7.92 -2.33
CA PRO A 273 18.62 -8.04 -2.41
C PRO A 273 19.28 -6.66 -2.44
N LYS A 274 20.29 -6.44 -1.60
CA LYS A 274 20.89 -5.10 -1.43
C LYS A 274 21.59 -4.60 -2.68
N GLU A 275 22.16 -5.50 -3.46
CA GLU A 275 22.78 -5.19 -4.75
C GLU A 275 21.73 -4.68 -5.75
N ARG A 276 20.53 -5.29 -5.77
CA ARG A 276 19.42 -4.85 -6.62
C ARG A 276 18.84 -3.50 -6.19
N LEU A 277 18.88 -3.19 -4.89
CA LEU A 277 18.59 -1.84 -4.40
C LEU A 277 19.65 -0.83 -4.84
N ASP A 278 20.93 -1.24 -4.85
CA ASP A 278 22.04 -0.40 -5.31
C ASP A 278 21.88 -0.02 -6.80
N ASP A 279 21.29 -0.88 -7.64
CA ASP A 279 21.00 -0.55 -9.05
C ASP A 279 20.10 0.70 -9.18
N ASP A 280 19.03 0.80 -8.38
CA ASP A 280 18.15 1.97 -8.38
C ASP A 280 18.84 3.20 -7.78
N ILE A 281 19.54 3.04 -6.65
CA ILE A 281 20.25 4.14 -5.99
C ILE A 281 21.35 4.71 -6.89
N ASN A 282 22.13 3.86 -7.54
CA ASN A 282 23.20 4.29 -8.44
C ASN A 282 22.65 5.07 -9.64
N ALA A 283 21.52 4.65 -10.21
CA ALA A 283 20.86 5.42 -11.27
C ALA A 283 20.41 6.82 -10.79
N ILE A 284 20.00 6.95 -9.52
CA ILE A 284 19.71 8.26 -8.93
C ILE A 284 20.99 9.08 -8.77
N LEU A 285 22.07 8.50 -8.24
CA LEU A 285 23.34 9.20 -8.04
C LEU A 285 23.99 9.64 -9.36
N GLU A 286 23.83 8.85 -10.43
CA GLU A 286 24.29 9.17 -11.78
C GLU A 286 23.66 10.46 -12.37
N THR A 287 22.56 10.97 -11.80
CA THR A 287 21.99 12.30 -12.16
C THR A 287 22.81 13.48 -11.61
N GLY A 288 23.76 13.24 -10.70
CA GLY A 288 24.59 14.26 -10.05
C GLY A 288 24.15 14.65 -8.64
N VAL A 289 23.24 13.87 -8.03
CA VAL A 289 22.88 14.00 -6.60
C VAL A 289 24.13 13.81 -5.74
N LYS A 290 24.40 14.75 -4.83
CA LYS A 290 25.49 14.65 -3.85
C LYS A 290 25.01 14.00 -2.56
N VAL A 291 25.94 13.38 -1.82
CA VAL A 291 25.62 12.67 -0.58
C VAL A 291 26.67 12.96 0.49
N GLU A 292 26.21 13.25 1.70
CA GLU A 292 27.03 13.31 2.91
C GLU A 292 26.57 12.26 3.92
N TYR A 293 27.42 11.26 4.15
CA TYR A 293 27.15 10.17 5.09
C TYR A 293 27.58 10.53 6.52
N GLY A 294 26.98 9.84 7.50
CA GLY A 294 27.30 10.01 8.92
C GLY A 294 26.87 11.36 9.49
N LYS A 295 25.87 12.02 8.86
CA LYS A 295 25.34 13.32 9.30
C LYS A 295 23.97 13.15 9.93
N ARG A 296 23.90 13.22 11.26
CA ARG A 296 22.65 13.21 12.02
C ARG A 296 22.16 14.64 12.26
N ILE A 297 20.94 14.92 11.83
CA ILE A 297 20.24 16.16 12.16
C ILE A 297 19.99 16.26 13.67
N GLY A 298 20.27 17.42 14.26
CA GLY A 298 20.21 17.68 15.70
C GLY A 298 21.45 17.32 16.50
N THR A 299 22.43 16.64 15.89
CA THR A 299 23.73 16.34 16.52
C THR A 299 24.88 16.91 15.71
N ASP A 300 24.97 16.54 14.42
CA ASP A 300 26.08 16.92 13.54
C ASP A 300 25.77 18.14 12.68
N ILE A 301 24.48 18.35 12.39
CA ILE A 301 23.95 19.45 11.58
C ILE A 301 22.60 19.90 12.15
N THR A 302 22.23 21.17 11.96
CA THR A 302 20.94 21.72 12.37
C THR A 302 20.16 22.26 11.18
N ILE A 303 18.82 22.36 11.33
CA ILE A 303 17.96 22.95 10.28
C ILE A 303 18.38 24.40 10.00
N GLN A 304 18.76 25.14 11.03
CA GLN A 304 19.12 26.55 10.94
C GLN A 304 20.44 26.78 10.19
N GLU A 305 21.40 25.86 10.30
CA GLU A 305 22.63 25.88 9.49
C GLU A 305 22.32 25.59 8.02
N LEU A 306 21.55 24.54 7.73
CA LEU A 306 21.18 24.19 6.37
C LEU A 306 20.42 25.31 5.67
N ARG A 307 19.54 26.02 6.37
CA ARG A 307 18.80 27.18 5.83
C ARG A 307 19.68 28.38 5.46
N LYS A 308 20.89 28.48 5.99
CA LYS A 308 21.84 29.55 5.62
C LYS A 308 22.59 29.23 4.33
N GLU A 309 22.79 27.94 4.04
CA GLU A 309 23.62 27.47 2.92
C GLU A 309 22.83 27.02 1.69
N TYR A 310 21.57 26.62 1.89
CA TYR A 310 20.71 26.05 0.86
C TYR A 310 19.45 26.91 0.66
N ASP A 311 18.96 26.98 -0.58
CA ASP A 311 17.75 27.72 -0.93
C ASP A 311 16.47 27.03 -0.41
N ALA A 312 16.51 25.70 -0.22
CA ALA A 312 15.44 24.93 0.39
C ALA A 312 15.99 23.72 1.17
N VAL A 313 15.26 23.31 2.21
CA VAL A 313 15.55 22.14 3.05
C VAL A 313 14.35 21.22 3.06
N LEU A 314 14.55 19.94 2.73
CA LEU A 314 13.54 18.90 2.76
C LEU A 314 13.84 17.86 3.84
N ILE A 315 12.91 17.65 4.76
CA ILE A 315 13.00 16.68 5.86
C ILE A 315 12.28 15.39 5.46
N THR A 316 13.03 14.29 5.33
CA THR A 316 12.52 12.96 4.94
C THR A 316 13.11 11.84 5.81
N ILE A 317 13.29 12.11 7.10
CA ILE A 317 13.92 11.18 8.07
C ILE A 317 13.13 9.88 8.30
N GLY A 318 11.85 9.87 7.92
CA GLY A 318 10.96 8.73 8.08
C GLY A 318 10.61 8.42 9.54
N ALA A 319 10.21 7.18 9.81
CA ALA A 319 9.87 6.68 11.15
C ALA A 319 10.88 5.60 11.59
N SER A 320 12.02 6.03 12.14
CA SER A 320 13.17 5.18 12.41
C SER A 320 13.25 4.59 13.82
N THR A 321 12.31 4.92 14.71
CA THR A 321 12.27 4.39 16.09
C THR A 321 11.12 3.39 16.24
N ASP A 322 11.02 2.75 17.40
CA ASP A 322 9.99 1.74 17.71
C ASP A 322 9.03 2.19 18.79
N LYS A 323 7.81 1.64 18.71
CA LYS A 323 6.82 1.77 19.78
C LYS A 323 7.07 0.75 20.88
N LYS A 324 6.94 1.21 22.11
CA LYS A 324 7.02 0.39 23.33
C LYS A 324 5.66 -0.23 23.67
N LEU A 325 5.68 -1.45 24.18
CA LEU A 325 4.54 -2.20 24.72
C LEU A 325 3.99 -1.53 25.99
N GLY A 326 4.86 -0.96 26.82
CA GLY A 326 4.47 -0.36 28.10
C GLY A 326 4.06 -1.40 29.15
N ILE A 327 4.70 -2.58 29.12
CA ILE A 327 4.44 -3.68 30.07
C ILE A 327 5.67 -3.98 30.93
N GLU A 328 5.45 -4.61 32.07
CA GLU A 328 6.53 -5.04 32.96
C GLU A 328 7.49 -6.01 32.26
N GLY A 329 8.80 -5.84 32.51
CA GLY A 329 9.87 -6.64 31.91
C GLY A 329 10.29 -6.21 30.50
N GLU A 330 9.73 -5.14 29.93
CA GLU A 330 10.06 -4.69 28.56
C GLU A 330 11.53 -4.25 28.36
N SER A 331 12.23 -3.87 29.44
CA SER A 331 13.64 -3.49 29.38
C SER A 331 14.61 -4.65 29.66
N ALA A 332 14.11 -5.88 29.74
CA ALA A 332 14.92 -7.07 29.99
C ALA A 332 15.84 -7.41 28.82
N GLU A 333 16.96 -8.08 29.12
CA GLU A 333 17.87 -8.58 28.09
C GLU A 333 17.19 -9.71 27.31
N GLY A 334 17.26 -9.66 25.98
CA GLY A 334 16.51 -10.55 25.08
C GLY A 334 15.20 -9.95 24.56
N VAL A 335 14.73 -8.80 25.08
CA VAL A 335 13.66 -8.01 24.45
C VAL A 335 14.27 -7.07 23.42
N ILE A 336 13.94 -7.26 22.15
CA ILE A 336 14.53 -6.52 21.03
C ILE A 336 13.43 -5.89 20.18
N SER A 337 13.63 -4.63 19.79
CA SER A 337 12.79 -3.98 18.78
C SER A 337 13.02 -4.59 17.40
N ALA A 338 11.95 -4.90 16.66
CA ALA A 338 12.07 -5.44 15.30
C ALA A 338 12.82 -4.49 14.36
N VAL A 339 12.65 -3.17 14.55
CA VAL A 339 13.36 -2.15 13.77
C VAL A 339 14.87 -2.23 14.04
N ARG A 340 15.27 -2.41 15.31
CA ARG A 340 16.68 -2.57 15.68
C ARG A 340 17.23 -3.90 15.17
N PHE A 341 16.53 -5.00 15.40
CA PHE A 341 16.92 -6.34 14.96
C PHE A 341 17.17 -6.40 13.46
N LEU A 342 16.22 -5.93 12.65
CA LEU A 342 16.37 -5.92 11.18
C LEU A 342 17.45 -4.94 10.72
N ARG A 343 17.63 -3.81 11.41
CA ARG A 343 18.71 -2.86 11.12
C ARG A 343 20.07 -3.46 11.37
N ASP A 344 20.24 -4.19 12.48
CA ASP A 344 21.50 -4.82 12.84
C ASP A 344 21.83 -5.93 11.83
N VAL A 345 20.85 -6.75 11.46
CA VAL A 345 20.99 -7.71 10.33
C VAL A 345 21.34 -7.01 9.02
N GLY A 346 20.68 -5.89 8.70
CA GLY A 346 20.98 -5.08 7.51
C GLY A 346 22.37 -4.41 7.54
N LYS A 347 23.01 -4.34 8.71
CA LYS A 347 24.41 -3.92 8.89
C LYS A 347 25.39 -5.10 8.93
N ASN A 348 24.91 -6.32 8.68
CA ASN A 348 25.65 -7.57 8.85
C ASN A 348 26.10 -7.83 10.30
N LEU A 349 25.38 -7.28 11.28
CA LEU A 349 25.55 -7.54 12.72
C LEU A 349 24.52 -8.58 13.16
N ASN A 350 24.67 -9.80 12.63
CA ASN A 350 23.71 -10.87 12.83
C ASN A 350 23.80 -11.42 14.26
N PRO A 351 22.71 -11.40 15.06
CA PRO A 351 22.69 -12.11 16.32
C PRO A 351 22.65 -13.63 16.07
N ASP A 352 23.32 -14.39 16.93
CA ASP A 352 23.24 -15.86 16.92
C ASP A 352 21.99 -16.31 17.69
N LEU A 353 21.02 -16.85 16.95
CA LEU A 353 19.78 -17.38 17.51
C LEU A 353 19.77 -18.92 17.52
N SER A 354 20.92 -19.56 17.30
CA SER A 354 21.05 -21.01 17.22
C SER A 354 20.50 -21.70 18.46
N GLY A 355 19.53 -22.59 18.26
CA GLY A 355 18.93 -23.37 19.35
C GLY A 355 17.90 -22.62 20.20
N GLN A 356 17.73 -21.31 20.02
CA GLN A 356 16.81 -20.48 20.81
C GLN A 356 15.35 -20.61 20.34
N GLU A 357 14.43 -20.40 21.28
CA GLU A 357 13.01 -20.17 21.00
C GLU A 357 12.74 -18.65 20.94
N VAL A 358 12.18 -18.21 19.81
CA VAL A 358 11.93 -16.80 19.50
C VAL A 358 10.43 -16.55 19.41
N ALA A 359 9.95 -15.51 20.09
CA ALA A 359 8.58 -15.01 19.95
C ALA A 359 8.60 -13.61 19.35
N VAL A 360 7.68 -13.33 18.42
CA VAL A 360 7.55 -12.03 17.76
C VAL A 360 6.14 -11.49 17.98
N ILE A 361 6.03 -10.33 18.61
CA ILE A 361 4.74 -9.67 18.86
C ILE A 361 4.40 -8.76 17.69
N GLY A 362 3.34 -9.08 16.94
CA GLY A 362 2.88 -8.27 15.81
C GLY A 362 2.17 -9.07 14.73
N GLY A 363 1.76 -8.40 13.66
CA GLY A 363 1.05 -9.00 12.52
C GLY A 363 1.14 -8.18 11.24
N GLY A 364 2.19 -7.37 11.09
CA GLY A 364 2.46 -6.57 9.90
C GLY A 364 3.65 -7.11 9.10
N ASN A 365 3.98 -6.49 7.97
CA ASN A 365 5.09 -6.90 7.12
C ASN A 365 6.43 -6.94 7.90
N VAL A 366 6.69 -5.97 8.78
CA VAL A 366 7.87 -5.96 9.67
C VAL A 366 7.91 -7.19 10.58
N SER A 367 6.75 -7.66 11.06
CA SER A 367 6.66 -8.87 11.88
C SER A 367 7.04 -10.11 11.06
N MET A 368 6.56 -10.21 9.81
CA MET A 368 6.91 -11.30 8.89
C MET A 368 8.40 -11.30 8.56
N ASP A 369 8.96 -10.12 8.28
CA ASP A 369 10.39 -9.96 8.02
C ASP A 369 11.23 -10.39 9.24
N ALA A 370 10.81 -10.03 10.46
CA ALA A 370 11.49 -10.42 11.69
C ALA A 370 11.45 -11.94 11.94
N VAL A 371 10.30 -12.61 11.80
CA VAL A 371 10.23 -14.07 12.04
C VAL A 371 11.01 -14.88 11.02
N ARG A 372 10.92 -14.51 9.74
CA ARG A 372 11.62 -15.19 8.65
C ARG A 372 13.13 -14.97 8.74
N THR A 373 13.55 -13.80 9.19
CA THR A 373 14.96 -13.51 9.52
C THR A 373 15.42 -14.31 10.74
N ALA A 374 14.65 -14.34 11.82
CA ALA A 374 15.01 -15.11 13.01
C ALA A 374 15.17 -16.61 12.70
N LYS A 375 14.32 -17.15 11.84
CA LYS A 375 14.43 -18.54 11.37
C LYS A 375 15.75 -18.81 10.64
N ARG A 376 16.17 -17.89 9.76
CA ARG A 376 17.44 -17.95 9.02
C ARG A 376 18.67 -17.80 9.90
N LEU A 377 18.54 -17.16 11.05
CA LEU A 377 19.60 -17.03 12.05
C LEU A 377 19.71 -18.23 13.01
N GLY A 378 19.07 -19.36 12.67
CA GLY A 378 19.25 -20.62 13.41
C GLY A 378 18.25 -20.86 14.55
N ALA A 379 17.22 -20.02 14.69
CA ALA A 379 16.20 -20.21 15.71
C ALA A 379 15.53 -21.61 15.59
N LYS A 380 15.54 -22.34 16.70
CA LYS A 380 14.95 -23.69 16.79
C LYS A 380 13.45 -23.62 16.57
N LYS A 381 12.80 -22.65 17.21
CA LYS A 381 11.37 -22.39 17.12
C LYS A 381 11.12 -20.90 17.01
N VAL A 382 10.27 -20.50 16.08
CA VAL A 382 9.83 -19.11 15.92
C VAL A 382 8.31 -19.06 15.96
N SER A 383 7.76 -18.13 16.75
CA SER A 383 6.32 -17.94 16.86
C SER A 383 5.92 -16.48 16.69
N ILE A 384 4.78 -16.25 16.03
CA ILE A 384 4.11 -14.95 15.97
C ILE A 384 3.03 -14.93 17.04
N LEU A 385 3.03 -13.89 17.88
CA LEU A 385 1.98 -13.60 18.85
C LEU A 385 1.16 -12.42 18.32
N TYR A 386 -0.08 -12.70 17.93
CA TYR A 386 -0.97 -11.69 17.38
C TYR A 386 -2.29 -11.61 18.12
N ARG A 387 -2.67 -10.40 18.55
CA ARG A 387 -3.88 -10.15 19.33
C ARG A 387 -5.20 -10.31 18.57
N ARG A 388 -5.19 -10.45 17.24
CA ARG A 388 -6.40 -10.65 16.39
C ARG A 388 -6.27 -11.91 15.52
N ARG A 389 -7.16 -12.11 14.55
CA ARG A 389 -7.16 -13.24 13.61
C ARG A 389 -6.13 -13.03 12.51
N VAL A 390 -5.76 -14.10 11.81
CA VAL A 390 -4.94 -14.03 10.58
C VAL A 390 -5.57 -13.08 9.55
N ALA A 391 -6.90 -13.16 9.37
CA ALA A 391 -7.63 -12.28 8.45
C ALA A 391 -7.58 -10.78 8.82
N ASP A 392 -7.20 -10.43 10.06
CA ASP A 392 -7.06 -9.04 10.50
C ASP A 392 -5.60 -8.55 10.48
N MET A 393 -4.65 -9.41 10.09
CA MET A 393 -3.24 -9.04 9.94
C MET A 393 -3.09 -7.98 8.85
N THR A 394 -2.11 -7.10 9.02
CA THR A 394 -1.79 -6.05 8.03
C THR A 394 -0.65 -6.46 7.10
N ALA A 395 -0.04 -7.62 7.33
CA ALA A 395 0.92 -8.20 6.41
C ALA A 395 0.23 -8.67 5.12
N LEU A 396 0.97 -8.70 4.01
CA LEU A 396 0.48 -9.27 2.76
C LEU A 396 0.19 -10.77 2.94
N PRO A 397 -0.91 -11.32 2.37
CA PRO A 397 -1.24 -12.74 2.48
C PRO A 397 -0.07 -13.67 2.10
N GLY A 398 0.61 -13.40 0.97
CA GLY A 398 1.76 -14.18 0.53
C GLY A 398 2.94 -14.16 1.52
N GLU A 399 3.13 -13.09 2.29
CA GLU A 399 4.18 -13.05 3.32
C GLU A 399 3.81 -13.91 4.55
N ILE A 400 2.51 -14.00 4.87
CA ILE A 400 2.00 -14.87 5.94
C ILE A 400 2.12 -16.33 5.51
N GLU A 401 1.68 -16.65 4.30
CA GLU A 401 1.80 -17.99 3.70
C GLU A 401 3.26 -18.43 3.63
N GLY A 402 4.14 -17.55 3.15
CA GLY A 402 5.58 -17.80 3.09
C GLY A 402 6.22 -18.04 4.46
N ALA A 403 5.78 -17.32 5.51
CA ALA A 403 6.24 -17.55 6.88
C ALA A 403 5.78 -18.91 7.42
N VAL A 404 4.52 -19.28 7.21
CA VAL A 404 3.97 -20.58 7.62
C VAL A 404 4.68 -21.72 6.89
N ALA A 405 4.94 -21.59 5.59
CA ALA A 405 5.68 -22.56 4.79
C ALA A 405 7.13 -22.77 5.30
N GLU A 406 7.74 -21.72 5.88
CA GLU A 406 9.07 -21.78 6.50
C GLU A 406 9.06 -22.37 7.94
N GLY A 407 7.90 -22.84 8.41
CA GLY A 407 7.74 -23.50 9.70
C GLY A 407 7.52 -22.57 10.89
N ILE A 408 7.08 -21.33 10.66
CA ILE A 408 6.79 -20.36 11.72
C ILE A 408 5.38 -20.61 12.29
N GLU A 409 5.29 -20.68 13.63
CA GLU A 409 4.02 -20.91 14.32
C GLU A 409 3.23 -19.60 14.47
N VAL A 410 2.02 -19.52 13.93
CA VAL A 410 1.16 -18.33 14.08
C VAL A 410 0.15 -18.53 15.21
N LYS A 411 0.36 -17.85 16.35
CA LYS A 411 -0.55 -17.85 17.50
C LYS A 411 -1.41 -16.58 17.49
N THR A 412 -2.64 -16.71 17.03
CA THR A 412 -3.63 -15.62 16.99
C THR A 412 -4.45 -15.53 18.27
N LEU A 413 -5.15 -14.40 18.44
CA LEU A 413 -5.96 -14.10 19.62
C LEU A 413 -5.17 -14.16 20.93
N MET A 414 -3.90 -13.77 20.88
CA MET A 414 -2.99 -13.73 22.03
C MET A 414 -2.47 -12.30 22.19
N ALA A 415 -2.85 -11.63 23.27
CA ALA A 415 -2.35 -10.29 23.60
C ALA A 415 -1.24 -10.39 24.66
N PRO A 416 -0.08 -9.72 24.50
CA PRO A 416 0.97 -9.74 25.51
C PRO A 416 0.47 -9.06 26.80
N ALA A 417 0.70 -9.69 27.95
CA ALA A 417 0.28 -9.22 29.26
C ALA A 417 1.47 -8.77 30.12
N ARG A 418 2.45 -9.66 30.32
CA ARG A 418 3.72 -9.37 31.02
C ARG A 418 4.85 -10.21 30.46
N ILE A 419 6.09 -9.73 30.60
CA ILE A 419 7.29 -10.47 30.23
C ILE A 419 7.84 -11.14 31.49
N ASP A 420 8.19 -12.41 31.37
CA ASP A 420 8.79 -13.19 32.45
C ASP A 420 10.31 -13.15 32.30
N VAL A 421 10.99 -12.77 33.39
CA VAL A 421 12.44 -12.62 33.43
C VAL A 421 13.04 -13.53 34.48
N ASP A 422 14.28 -13.96 34.26
CA ASP A 422 15.04 -14.70 35.25
C ASP A 422 15.72 -13.78 36.29
N GLU A 423 16.50 -14.37 37.20
CA GLU A 423 17.22 -13.66 38.25
C GLU A 423 18.28 -12.67 37.72
N ASN A 424 18.73 -12.85 36.48
CA ASN A 424 19.70 -11.98 35.80
C ASN A 424 19.03 -10.96 34.87
N ASN A 425 17.69 -10.82 34.94
CA ASN A 425 16.91 -9.95 34.08
C ASN A 425 16.94 -10.34 32.59
N HIS A 426 17.08 -11.64 32.30
CA HIS A 426 16.98 -12.22 30.95
C HIS A 426 15.58 -12.75 30.69
N VAL A 427 15.08 -12.59 29.46
CA VAL A 427 13.74 -13.10 29.09
C VAL A 427 13.72 -14.63 29.14
N ARG A 428 12.73 -15.17 29.87
CA ARG A 428 12.41 -16.60 29.91
C ARG A 428 11.16 -16.93 29.10
N GLY A 429 10.28 -15.95 28.93
CA GLY A 429 9.06 -16.09 28.14
C GLY A 429 8.15 -14.87 28.27
N VAL A 430 6.97 -14.99 27.67
CA VAL A 430 5.93 -13.96 27.72
C VAL A 430 4.60 -14.59 28.10
N TYR A 431 3.88 -13.95 29.01
CA TYR A 431 2.50 -14.28 29.31
C TYR A 431 1.59 -13.58 28.33
N VAL A 432 0.67 -14.35 27.74
CA VAL A 432 -0.32 -13.84 26.81
C VAL A 432 -1.74 -14.08 27.32
N THR A 433 -2.57 -13.05 27.26
CA THR A 433 -3.99 -13.14 27.60
C THR A 433 -4.78 -13.61 26.39
N PRO A 434 -5.51 -14.73 26.47
CA PRO A 434 -6.41 -15.18 25.41
C PRO A 434 -7.48 -14.13 25.08
N GLN A 435 -7.71 -13.90 23.79
CA GLN A 435 -8.65 -12.91 23.28
C GLN A 435 -9.84 -13.59 22.59
N MET A 436 -11.00 -12.94 22.63
CA MET A 436 -12.15 -13.28 21.80
C MET A 436 -12.59 -12.11 20.92
N ILE A 437 -13.17 -12.46 19.78
CA ILE A 437 -13.68 -11.51 18.81
C ILE A 437 -14.87 -10.74 19.37
N SER A 438 -14.91 -9.45 19.04
CA SER A 438 -15.97 -8.52 19.39
C SER A 438 -16.46 -7.77 18.14
N LYS A 439 -17.25 -6.73 18.37
CA LYS A 439 -17.84 -5.87 17.33
C LYS A 439 -16.81 -5.38 16.32
N ILE A 440 -17.23 -5.27 15.07
CA ILE A 440 -16.44 -4.62 14.02
C ILE A 440 -16.44 -3.12 14.27
N LYS A 441 -15.25 -2.50 14.34
CA LYS A 441 -15.07 -1.05 14.41
C LYS A 441 -14.05 -0.64 13.36
N GLY A 442 -14.39 0.35 12.53
CA GLY A 442 -13.51 0.83 11.45
C GLY A 442 -13.15 -0.27 10.44
N GLY A 443 -14.09 -1.16 10.12
CA GLY A 443 -13.89 -2.25 9.15
C GLY A 443 -13.08 -3.45 9.65
N ARG A 444 -12.62 -3.46 10.90
CA ARG A 444 -11.87 -4.58 11.51
C ARG A 444 -12.54 -5.10 12.76
N ALA A 445 -12.42 -6.40 13.01
CA ALA A 445 -12.91 -7.01 14.23
C ALA A 445 -12.15 -6.47 15.46
N SER A 446 -12.89 -5.96 16.45
CA SER A 446 -12.33 -5.64 17.76
C SER A 446 -12.10 -6.93 18.56
N VAL A 447 -11.28 -6.85 19.61
CA VAL A 447 -10.99 -7.97 20.50
C VAL A 447 -11.06 -7.52 21.95
N HIS A 448 -11.37 -8.46 22.85
CA HIS A 448 -11.32 -8.29 24.29
C HIS A 448 -10.89 -9.61 24.95
N ALA A 449 -10.40 -9.53 26.19
CA ALA A 449 -9.97 -10.70 26.94
C ALA A 449 -11.14 -11.67 27.18
N THR A 450 -10.87 -12.97 27.10
CA THR A 450 -11.86 -14.02 27.37
C THR A 450 -12.17 -14.19 28.86
N GLY A 451 -11.27 -13.74 29.74
CA GLY A 451 -11.31 -14.03 31.18
C GLY A 451 -10.61 -15.34 31.57
N GLU A 452 -10.14 -16.12 30.59
CA GLU A 452 -9.26 -17.28 30.82
C GLU A 452 -7.90 -16.84 31.38
N PRO A 453 -7.21 -17.71 32.14
CA PRO A 453 -5.90 -17.38 32.68
C PRO A 453 -4.87 -17.12 31.57
N ASP A 454 -3.88 -16.28 31.88
CA ASP A 454 -2.78 -16.01 30.97
C ASP A 454 -1.98 -17.29 30.68
N ILE A 455 -1.60 -17.46 29.42
CA ILE A 455 -0.84 -18.60 28.93
C ILE A 455 0.64 -18.19 28.85
N PHE A 456 1.51 -19.03 29.39
CA PHE A 456 2.96 -18.83 29.28
C PHE A 456 3.49 -19.34 27.94
N VAL A 457 4.19 -18.48 27.19
CA VAL A 457 4.90 -18.84 25.97
C VAL A 457 6.41 -18.73 26.23
N PRO A 458 7.15 -19.85 26.29
CA PRO A 458 8.59 -19.82 26.50
C PRO A 458 9.29 -19.20 25.30
N CYS A 459 10.26 -18.32 25.57
CA CYS A 459 11.17 -17.77 24.58
C CYS A 459 12.40 -17.17 25.27
N GLN A 460 13.56 -17.24 24.63
CA GLN A 460 14.79 -16.59 25.10
C GLN A 460 14.99 -15.24 24.40
N THR A 461 14.39 -15.07 23.22
CA THR A 461 14.38 -13.80 22.49
C THR A 461 12.94 -13.39 22.19
N LEU A 462 12.57 -12.17 22.59
CA LEU A 462 11.27 -11.57 22.32
C LEU A 462 11.45 -10.37 21.39
N ILE A 463 10.92 -10.44 20.17
CA ILE A 463 11.01 -9.35 19.20
C ILE A 463 9.68 -8.57 19.15
N VAL A 464 9.74 -7.26 19.40
CA VAL A 464 8.56 -6.38 19.42
C VAL A 464 8.40 -5.68 18.08
N ALA A 465 7.28 -5.95 17.38
CA ALA A 465 6.97 -5.45 16.05
C ALA A 465 5.59 -4.77 15.98
N ILE A 466 5.29 -3.89 16.95
CA ILE A 466 3.98 -3.23 17.09
C ILE A 466 3.86 -1.86 16.42
N GLY A 467 4.90 -1.43 15.70
CA GLY A 467 4.90 -0.22 14.91
C GLY A 467 6.19 0.60 15.06
N GLN A 468 6.32 1.57 14.16
CA GLN A 468 7.42 2.53 14.13
C GLN A 468 6.98 3.86 14.73
N ASP A 469 7.95 4.64 15.16
CA ASP A 469 7.77 6.01 15.65
C ASP A 469 8.79 6.96 15.01
N ILE A 470 8.56 8.27 15.18
CA ILE A 470 9.35 9.33 14.56
C ILE A 470 10.18 10.04 15.63
N GLU A 471 11.43 10.35 15.31
CA GLU A 471 12.29 11.17 16.17
C GLU A 471 11.98 12.65 15.92
N PHE A 472 11.06 13.23 16.70
CA PHE A 472 10.52 14.56 16.45
C PHE A 472 11.06 15.67 17.36
N GLN A 473 11.68 15.34 18.50
CA GLN A 473 12.03 16.31 19.56
C GLN A 473 12.89 17.47 19.04
N HIS A 474 13.97 17.17 18.30
CA HIS A 474 14.83 18.22 17.73
C HIS A 474 14.10 19.12 16.71
N PHE A 475 13.10 18.60 16.00
CA PHE A 475 12.32 19.39 15.04
C PHE A 475 11.32 20.31 15.75
N GLU A 476 10.72 19.83 16.83
CA GLU A 476 9.85 20.62 17.69
C GLU A 476 10.64 21.77 18.34
N GLU A 477 11.82 21.49 18.87
CA GLU A 477 12.76 22.50 19.40
C GLU A 477 13.20 23.52 18.33
N ALA A 478 13.34 23.08 17.08
CA ALA A 478 13.64 23.95 15.94
C ALA A 478 12.44 24.81 15.50
N GLY A 479 11.25 24.62 16.07
CA GLY A 479 10.04 25.41 15.82
C GLY A 479 9.08 24.80 14.79
N LEU A 480 9.25 23.53 14.40
CA LEU A 480 8.32 22.84 13.52
C LEU A 480 7.07 22.38 14.30
N PRO A 481 5.86 22.53 13.73
CA PRO A 481 4.65 22.05 14.38
C PRO A 481 4.63 20.51 14.43
N VAL A 482 4.48 19.96 15.63
CA VAL A 482 4.39 18.51 15.87
C VAL A 482 3.06 18.19 16.56
N ASN A 483 2.39 17.14 16.10
CA ASN A 483 1.18 16.62 16.73
C ASN A 483 1.27 15.11 16.86
N ARG A 484 1.15 14.59 18.09
CA ARG A 484 1.23 13.15 18.39
C ARG A 484 2.46 12.48 17.78
N GLY A 485 3.61 13.16 17.87
CA GLY A 485 4.89 12.70 17.36
C GLY A 485 5.07 12.75 15.83
N LYS A 486 4.13 13.35 15.08
CA LYS A 486 4.27 13.57 13.62
C LYS A 486 4.49 15.03 13.29
N ILE A 487 5.39 15.30 12.35
CA ILE A 487 5.62 16.65 11.80
C ILE A 487 4.40 17.04 10.97
N GLN A 488 3.75 18.15 11.32
CA GLN A 488 2.53 18.62 10.66
C GLN A 488 2.89 19.55 9.50
N THR A 489 2.69 19.08 8.27
CA THR A 489 2.90 19.90 7.08
C THR A 489 1.58 20.41 6.52
N GLU A 490 1.63 21.50 5.79
CA GLU A 490 0.54 21.89 4.90
C GLU A 490 0.36 20.88 3.76
N ARG A 491 -0.74 21.01 3.00
CA ARG A 491 -1.03 20.10 1.86
C ARG A 491 0.07 20.09 0.79
N TYR A 492 0.82 21.18 0.66
CA TYR A 492 1.94 21.31 -0.27
C TYR A 492 3.27 20.78 0.29
N GLY A 493 3.29 20.33 1.56
CA GLY A 493 4.47 19.75 2.21
C GLY A 493 5.40 20.75 2.90
N GLY A 494 5.10 22.05 2.89
CA GLY A 494 5.87 23.08 3.60
C GLY A 494 5.20 23.58 4.88
N PHE A 495 5.73 24.69 5.40
CA PHE A 495 5.30 25.33 6.64
C PHE A 495 5.16 26.84 6.47
N ASP A 496 3.99 27.38 6.82
CA ASP A 496 3.72 28.82 6.69
C ASP A 496 4.59 29.66 7.65
N ASN A 497 4.93 29.12 8.82
CA ASN A 497 5.79 29.77 9.81
C ASN A 497 7.29 29.57 9.55
N MET A 498 7.67 28.75 8.56
CA MET A 498 9.07 28.46 8.26
C MET A 498 9.33 28.32 6.74
N PRO A 499 9.33 29.45 5.99
CA PRO A 499 9.59 29.43 4.55
C PRO A 499 10.94 28.80 4.19
N GLY A 500 10.94 28.05 3.09
CA GLY A 500 12.11 27.31 2.58
C GLY A 500 12.34 25.96 3.24
N VAL A 501 11.49 25.54 4.19
CA VAL A 501 11.55 24.22 4.81
C VAL A 501 10.32 23.41 4.42
N PHE A 502 10.56 22.14 4.11
CA PHE A 502 9.56 21.16 3.69
C PHE A 502 9.75 19.87 4.46
N ALA A 503 8.71 19.07 4.62
CA ALA A 503 8.81 17.71 5.13
C ALA A 503 7.92 16.75 4.33
N GLY A 504 8.33 15.49 4.24
CA GLY A 504 7.61 14.49 3.46
C GLY A 504 7.96 13.06 3.83
N GLY A 505 7.21 12.11 3.27
CA GLY A 505 7.34 10.70 3.62
C GLY A 505 6.82 10.38 5.02
N ASP A 506 7.33 9.29 5.61
CA ASP A 506 6.75 8.71 6.82
C ASP A 506 6.78 9.65 8.04
N CYS A 507 7.70 10.63 8.10
CA CYS A 507 7.74 11.59 9.20
C CYS A 507 6.58 12.62 9.18
N ALA A 508 5.95 12.82 8.00
CA ALA A 508 4.80 13.70 7.83
C ALA A 508 3.48 12.93 7.75
N SER A 509 3.40 11.86 6.95
CA SER A 509 2.18 11.06 6.81
C SER A 509 1.99 9.99 7.89
N GLY A 510 3.08 9.56 8.52
CA GLY A 510 3.19 8.28 9.23
C GLY A 510 3.62 7.14 8.30
N PRO A 511 4.00 5.98 8.85
CA PRO A 511 4.53 4.84 8.11
C PRO A 511 3.59 4.38 6.99
N ALA A 512 4.11 4.31 5.76
CA ALA A 512 3.37 3.91 4.58
C ALA A 512 4.19 2.97 3.67
N SER A 513 3.60 2.58 2.52
CA SER A 513 4.31 1.77 1.52
C SER A 513 5.27 2.62 0.69
N VAL A 514 6.29 1.98 0.13
CA VAL A 514 7.37 2.63 -0.63
C VAL A 514 6.83 3.47 -1.80
N ILE A 515 5.83 2.96 -2.51
CA ILE A 515 5.22 3.67 -3.64
C ILE A 515 4.48 4.95 -3.19
N LYS A 516 3.94 4.99 -1.97
CA LYS A 516 3.35 6.21 -1.39
C LYS A 516 4.42 7.23 -1.01
N ALA A 517 5.57 6.78 -0.50
CA ALA A 517 6.71 7.67 -0.22
C ALA A 517 7.25 8.30 -1.52
N ILE A 518 7.34 7.53 -2.61
CA ILE A 518 7.74 8.01 -3.94
C ILE A 518 6.73 9.03 -4.48
N ALA A 519 5.43 8.74 -4.35
CA ALA A 519 4.37 9.66 -4.76
C ALA A 519 4.42 10.99 -4.00
N ALA A 520 4.57 10.94 -2.67
CA ALA A 520 4.71 12.13 -1.85
C ALA A 520 5.96 12.94 -2.22
N ALA A 521 7.08 12.26 -2.47
CA ALA A 521 8.32 12.91 -2.90
C ALA A 521 8.19 13.59 -4.27
N LYS A 522 7.45 12.99 -5.21
CA LYS A 522 7.11 13.58 -6.52
C LYS A 522 6.37 14.91 -6.35
N VAL A 523 5.34 14.93 -5.50
CA VAL A 523 4.56 16.15 -5.19
C VAL A 523 5.41 17.20 -4.50
N VAL A 524 6.16 16.83 -3.47
CA VAL A 524 6.99 17.78 -2.72
C VAL A 524 8.12 18.36 -3.59
N ALA A 525 8.72 17.56 -4.48
CA ALA A 525 9.70 18.07 -5.43
C ALA A 525 9.12 19.15 -6.36
N ALA A 526 7.93 18.92 -6.92
CA ALA A 526 7.24 19.92 -7.75
C ALA A 526 6.92 21.21 -6.98
N ASN A 527 6.48 21.08 -5.72
CA ASN A 527 6.17 22.26 -4.89
C ASN A 527 7.44 23.04 -4.48
N ILE A 528 8.57 22.36 -4.29
CA ILE A 528 9.86 23.02 -4.04
C ILE A 528 10.33 23.75 -5.30
N ASP A 529 10.20 23.14 -6.48
CA ASP A 529 10.50 23.79 -7.77
C ASP A 529 9.67 25.08 -7.96
N GLU A 530 8.36 25.01 -7.69
CA GLU A 530 7.47 26.18 -7.73
C GLU A 530 7.84 27.24 -6.68
N TYR A 531 8.15 26.83 -5.45
CA TYR A 531 8.62 27.73 -4.40
C TYR A 531 9.89 28.49 -4.81
N LEU A 532 10.80 27.83 -5.53
CA LEU A 532 12.04 28.45 -6.02
C LEU A 532 11.84 29.33 -7.27
N GLY A 533 10.60 29.45 -7.76
CA GLY A 533 10.21 30.29 -8.89
C GLY A 533 10.28 29.60 -10.25
N PHE A 534 10.34 28.27 -10.28
CA PHE A 534 10.40 27.47 -11.49
C PHE A 534 9.10 26.67 -11.70
N ARG A 535 8.93 26.11 -12.89
CA ARG A 535 7.81 25.22 -13.26
C ARG A 535 8.30 24.18 -14.26
N HIS A 536 9.34 23.45 -13.87
CA HIS A 536 9.91 22.41 -14.70
C HIS A 536 8.88 21.30 -14.95
N THR A 537 9.00 20.67 -16.11
CA THR A 537 8.12 19.57 -16.52
C THR A 537 8.98 18.33 -16.70
N ILE A 538 8.60 17.23 -16.07
CA ILE A 538 9.25 15.94 -16.27
C ILE A 538 8.47 15.16 -17.34
N SER A 539 9.19 14.66 -18.35
CA SER A 539 8.61 13.91 -19.45
C SER A 539 9.50 12.72 -19.84
N CYS A 540 8.98 11.85 -20.69
CA CYS A 540 9.71 10.68 -21.19
C CYS A 540 9.42 10.47 -22.67
N ASP A 541 10.46 10.50 -23.49
CA ASP A 541 10.36 10.39 -24.96
C ASP A 541 10.22 8.95 -25.47
N VAL A 542 9.86 8.02 -24.59
CA VAL A 542 9.63 6.62 -24.98
C VAL A 542 8.38 6.51 -25.84
N VAL A 543 8.60 6.16 -27.11
CA VAL A 543 7.54 5.82 -28.07
C VAL A 543 6.98 4.45 -27.73
N LEU A 544 5.69 4.38 -27.42
CA LEU A 544 5.00 3.13 -27.12
C LEU A 544 4.76 2.32 -28.40
N PRO A 545 4.72 0.98 -28.31
CA PRO A 545 4.24 0.13 -29.40
C PRO A 545 2.81 0.46 -29.79
N GLU A 546 2.45 0.13 -31.03
CA GLU A 546 1.06 0.22 -31.47
C GLU A 546 0.15 -0.68 -30.61
N PRO A 547 -1.10 -0.23 -30.34
CA PRO A 547 -2.10 -1.04 -29.68
C PRO A 547 -2.30 -2.35 -30.42
N ASP A 548 -2.32 -3.43 -29.65
CA ASP A 548 -2.56 -4.76 -30.21
C ASP A 548 -4.06 -5.00 -30.30
N LEU A 549 -4.54 -5.10 -31.53
CA LEU A 549 -5.96 -5.22 -31.91
C LEU A 549 -6.49 -6.66 -31.82
N ARG A 550 -5.66 -7.64 -31.46
CA ARG A 550 -6.11 -9.03 -31.33
C ARG A 550 -7.03 -9.20 -30.13
N ASP A 551 -7.99 -10.10 -30.28
CA ASP A 551 -8.90 -10.46 -29.19
C ASP A 551 -8.14 -11.01 -27.99
N ARG A 552 -8.53 -10.53 -26.82
CA ARG A 552 -7.98 -10.93 -25.52
C ARG A 552 -8.80 -12.08 -24.96
N ILE A 553 -8.48 -13.30 -25.40
CA ILE A 553 -9.14 -14.51 -24.88
C ILE A 553 -8.77 -14.78 -23.40
N PRO A 554 -9.63 -15.48 -22.64
CA PRO A 554 -9.33 -15.90 -21.28
C PRO A 554 -8.01 -16.70 -21.22
N CYS A 555 -7.15 -16.34 -20.27
CA CYS A 555 -5.83 -16.90 -20.07
C CYS A 555 -5.43 -16.71 -18.61
N GLY A 556 -4.99 -17.79 -17.95
CA GLY A 556 -4.60 -17.76 -16.54
C GLY A 556 -3.43 -16.81 -16.26
N ARG A 557 -3.41 -16.25 -15.05
CA ARG A 557 -2.33 -15.37 -14.56
C ARG A 557 -1.06 -16.15 -14.31
N VAL A 558 0.07 -15.62 -14.79
CA VAL A 558 1.39 -16.09 -14.39
C VAL A 558 1.66 -15.62 -12.96
N ASN A 559 1.89 -16.57 -12.06
CA ASN A 559 2.32 -16.29 -10.68
C ASN A 559 3.83 -16.47 -10.55
N MET A 560 4.46 -15.60 -9.78
CA MET A 560 5.88 -15.77 -9.43
C MET A 560 6.01 -16.99 -8.53
N THR A 561 6.96 -17.87 -8.82
CA THR A 561 7.26 -19.00 -7.95
C THR A 561 8.25 -18.60 -6.88
N GLU A 562 8.36 -19.39 -5.82
CA GLU A 562 9.40 -19.20 -4.80
C GLU A 562 10.33 -20.41 -4.77
N ARG A 563 11.54 -20.21 -4.25
CA ARG A 563 12.45 -21.30 -3.90
C ARG A 563 11.81 -22.21 -2.84
N GLU A 564 12.23 -23.46 -2.83
CA GLU A 564 11.79 -24.47 -1.86
C GLU A 564 11.99 -23.96 -0.43
N ALA A 565 10.94 -24.13 0.40
CA ALA A 565 10.92 -23.55 1.74
C ALA A 565 12.05 -24.10 2.62
N CYS A 566 12.39 -25.38 2.48
CA CYS A 566 13.47 -26.02 3.24
C CYS A 566 14.88 -25.54 2.87
N GLU A 567 15.07 -25.03 1.65
CA GLU A 567 16.36 -24.50 1.18
C GLU A 567 16.50 -23.03 1.57
N ARG A 568 15.47 -22.22 1.28
CA ARG A 568 15.52 -20.76 1.48
C ARG A 568 15.58 -20.31 2.93
N VAL A 569 15.28 -21.20 3.88
CA VAL A 569 15.43 -20.92 5.33
C VAL A 569 16.89 -21.00 5.78
N CYS A 570 17.79 -21.51 4.95
CA CYS A 570 19.20 -21.67 5.28
C CYS A 570 20.09 -20.50 4.83
N ASP A 571 19.54 -19.55 4.06
CA ASP A 571 20.30 -18.42 3.52
C ASP A 571 19.45 -17.15 3.40
N PHE A 572 20.12 -16.06 3.01
CA PHE A 572 19.52 -14.75 2.76
C PHE A 572 19.43 -14.42 1.26
N GLU A 573 19.50 -15.42 0.38
CA GLU A 573 19.33 -15.25 -1.06
C GLU A 573 17.85 -14.99 -1.40
N GLY A 574 17.61 -14.39 -2.57
CA GLY A 574 16.27 -14.01 -3.02
C GLY A 574 15.28 -15.18 -2.99
N VAL A 575 14.12 -15.02 -2.34
CA VAL A 575 13.12 -16.09 -2.17
C VAL A 575 12.28 -16.31 -3.43
N GLU A 576 11.83 -15.24 -4.05
CA GLU A 576 10.93 -15.30 -5.20
C GLU A 576 11.75 -15.41 -6.50
N ASN A 577 11.34 -16.30 -7.41
CA ASN A 577 11.94 -16.47 -8.73
C ASN A 577 11.31 -15.48 -9.72
N CYS A 578 12.11 -15.00 -10.67
CA CYS A 578 11.61 -14.14 -11.73
C CYS A 578 10.84 -14.93 -12.80
N MET A 579 9.96 -14.27 -13.56
CA MET A 579 9.32 -14.87 -14.73
C MET A 579 10.38 -15.25 -15.77
N THR A 580 10.10 -16.32 -16.52
CA THR A 580 10.77 -16.56 -17.80
C THR A 580 10.30 -15.55 -18.85
N GLU A 581 11.07 -15.38 -19.93
CA GLU A 581 10.68 -14.48 -21.02
C GLU A 581 9.36 -14.89 -21.68
N ALA A 582 9.11 -16.20 -21.83
CA ALA A 582 7.87 -16.72 -22.39
C ALA A 582 6.67 -16.37 -21.50
N GLU A 583 6.80 -16.58 -20.19
CA GLU A 583 5.78 -16.21 -19.21
C GLU A 583 5.52 -14.70 -19.20
N ALA A 584 6.58 -13.87 -19.19
CA ALA A 584 6.43 -12.42 -19.18
C ALA A 584 5.74 -11.90 -20.46
N ARG A 585 6.06 -12.45 -21.63
CA ARG A 585 5.38 -12.10 -22.89
C ARG A 585 3.92 -12.53 -22.88
N GLN A 586 3.61 -13.74 -22.41
CA GLN A 586 2.24 -14.22 -22.25
C GLN A 586 1.45 -13.31 -21.30
N GLU A 587 2.01 -13.05 -20.12
CA GLU A 587 1.37 -12.24 -19.09
C GLU A 587 1.12 -10.80 -19.56
N ALA A 588 2.11 -10.18 -20.21
CA ALA A 588 1.94 -8.85 -20.82
C ALA A 588 0.88 -8.84 -21.93
N SER A 589 0.73 -9.92 -22.69
CA SER A 589 -0.30 -10.06 -23.73
C SER A 589 -1.72 -10.16 -23.18
N ARG A 590 -1.90 -10.37 -21.87
CA ARG A 590 -3.23 -10.35 -21.23
C ARG A 590 -3.76 -8.93 -21.03
N CYS A 591 -2.92 -7.90 -21.06
CA CYS A 591 -3.33 -6.52 -20.84
C CYS A 591 -4.41 -6.07 -21.83
N LEU A 592 -5.50 -5.49 -21.31
CA LEU A 592 -6.62 -5.00 -22.11
C LEU A 592 -6.38 -3.62 -22.75
N GLY A 593 -5.24 -2.97 -22.49
CA GLY A 593 -4.94 -1.64 -23.05
C GLY A 593 -6.00 -0.59 -22.70
N CYS A 594 -6.39 -0.49 -21.42
CA CYS A 594 -7.49 0.39 -20.98
C CYS A 594 -7.22 1.89 -21.20
N ASP A 595 -5.97 2.27 -21.37
CA ASP A 595 -5.48 3.59 -21.80
C ASP A 595 -5.85 3.90 -23.26
N HIS A 596 -5.99 2.89 -24.11
CA HIS A 596 -6.34 3.02 -25.51
C HIS A 596 -7.80 2.61 -25.80
N PHE A 597 -8.20 1.40 -25.42
CA PHE A 597 -9.54 0.85 -25.71
C PHE A 597 -10.59 1.22 -24.65
N GLY A 598 -10.16 1.78 -23.52
CA GLY A 598 -11.07 2.21 -22.46
C GLY A 598 -11.47 3.68 -22.58
N TYR A 599 -12.38 4.10 -21.70
CA TYR A 599 -12.80 5.51 -21.55
C TYR A 599 -11.63 6.48 -21.25
N GLY A 600 -10.43 5.96 -20.93
CA GLY A 600 -9.17 6.70 -20.79
C GLY A 600 -8.89 7.64 -21.96
N ILE A 601 -9.17 7.20 -23.19
CA ILE A 601 -8.85 7.93 -24.42
C ILE A 601 -9.55 9.30 -24.52
N PHE A 602 -10.74 9.46 -23.93
CA PHE A 602 -11.54 10.68 -24.01
C PHE A 602 -11.20 11.71 -22.92
N LYS A 603 -10.48 11.31 -21.87
CA LYS A 603 -10.12 12.17 -20.71
C LYS A 603 -8.62 12.16 -20.44
N GLY A 604 -7.82 12.35 -21.49
CA GLY A 604 -6.38 12.59 -21.38
C GLY A 604 -5.48 11.35 -21.43
N GLY A 605 -6.04 10.13 -21.39
CA GLY A 605 -5.30 8.87 -21.54
C GLY A 605 -4.07 8.78 -20.62
N ARG A 606 -2.92 8.58 -21.25
CA ARG A 606 -1.60 8.56 -20.61
C ARG A 606 -1.13 9.99 -20.28
N GLU A 607 -0.74 10.21 -19.03
CA GLU A 607 -0.01 11.42 -18.65
C GLU A 607 1.43 11.35 -19.17
N ASN A 608 1.72 11.98 -20.30
CA ASN A 608 3.07 11.97 -20.89
C ASN A 608 4.06 12.86 -20.15
N ARG A 609 3.56 13.78 -19.33
CA ARG A 609 4.32 14.77 -18.58
C ARG A 609 3.61 15.11 -17.27
N TRP A 610 4.37 15.55 -16.29
CA TRP A 610 3.85 16.12 -15.05
C TRP A 610 4.74 17.25 -14.56
#